data_AF-A0A707YNQ5-F1
#
_entry.id   AF-A0A707YNQ5-F1
#
_cell.length_a   1.000
_cell.length_b   1.000
_cell.length_c   1.000
_cell.angle_alpha   90.00
_cell.angle_beta   90.00
_cell.angle_gamma   90.00
#
_symmetry.space_group_name_H-M   'P 1'
#
loop_
_entity.id
_entity.type
_entity.pdbx_description
1 polymer ?
#
loop_
_entity_poly.entity_id
_entity_poly.type
_entity_poly.pdbx_seq_one_letter_code
_entity_poly.pdbx_strand_id
1 'polypeptide(L)'
;TDRAIATSIVDAVDDTGYLTVSLDEIRESMGDVEVDLDEVEAVLKRIQRFDPVGVAAKDLRDCLLIQLSQFDKSTPWLEEARLIICDHLDLLANHDFRTLMRVTRLKEEVLKEAVNLIQSLDPRPGQSIQTGEPEYVIPDVLVRKHNGRWTVELNSDSIPRLQINQHYAAMCNSARNDADSQFIRSNLQDAKWLIKSLESRNDTLLRVSRCIVEQQQAFFEQGEEYMKPMVLADIAQAVEMHESTISRVTTQKYLHSPRGIFELKYFFSSHVNTEGGGEASSTAIRALVKKLIAAENPAKPLSDSKLTSLLSEQGIMVARRTVAKYRESLSIPPSNQRKQLV
;
A
#
# COMPACT_ATOMS: atom_id res chain seq x y z
N THR A 1 -9.72 36.13 22.11
CA THR A 1 -10.01 35.90 20.68
C THR A 1 -8.93 35.01 20.09
N ASP A 2 -7.65 35.39 20.14
CA ASP A 2 -6.52 34.68 19.49
C ASP A 2 -6.41 33.19 19.81
N ARG A 3 -6.62 32.80 21.08
CA ARG A 3 -6.55 31.39 21.47
C ARG A 3 -7.70 30.56 20.88
N ALA A 4 -8.89 31.14 20.77
CA ALA A 4 -10.02 30.47 20.13
C ALA A 4 -9.79 30.34 18.62
N ILE A 5 -9.24 31.39 18.00
CA ILE A 5 -8.78 31.36 16.59
C ILE A 5 -7.77 30.22 16.39
N ALA A 6 -6.77 30.14 17.27
CA ALA A 6 -5.75 29.10 17.18
C ALA A 6 -6.32 27.69 17.32
N THR A 7 -7.27 27.47 18.24
CA THR A 7 -7.93 26.16 18.39
C THR A 7 -8.71 25.78 17.14
N SER A 8 -9.46 26.71 16.55
CA SER A 8 -10.17 26.44 15.29
C SER A 8 -9.23 26.15 14.12
N ILE A 9 -8.05 26.80 14.07
CA ILE A 9 -7.04 26.50 13.05
C ILE A 9 -6.47 25.11 13.25
N VAL A 10 -6.16 24.71 14.48
CA VAL A 10 -5.59 23.38 14.77
C VAL A 10 -6.58 22.26 14.46
N ASP A 11 -7.87 22.44 14.77
CA ASP A 11 -8.91 21.46 14.44
C ASP A 11 -9.13 21.29 12.92
N ALA A 12 -8.75 22.30 12.15
CA ALA A 12 -8.83 22.31 10.69
C ALA A 12 -7.62 21.64 9.99
N VAL A 13 -6.59 21.23 10.73
CA VAL A 13 -5.39 20.58 10.19
C VAL A 13 -5.63 19.08 10.01
N ASP A 14 -5.37 18.57 8.81
CA ASP A 14 -5.44 17.14 8.50
C ASP A 14 -4.20 16.37 8.99
N ASP A 15 -4.25 15.04 8.98
CA ASP A 15 -3.13 14.14 9.32
C ASP A 15 -1.85 14.43 8.53
N THR A 16 -1.98 15.02 7.34
CA THR A 16 -0.86 15.43 6.49
C THR A 16 -0.18 16.73 6.94
N GLY A 17 -0.79 17.50 7.85
CA GLY A 17 -0.31 18.78 8.35
C GLY A 17 -0.79 20.00 7.55
N TYR A 18 -1.71 19.82 6.60
CA TYR A 18 -2.29 20.90 5.80
C TYR A 18 -3.63 21.39 6.34
N LEU A 19 -3.93 22.66 6.08
CA LEU A 19 -5.22 23.26 6.40
C LEU A 19 -6.29 22.79 5.40
N THR A 20 -7.40 22.25 5.88
CA THR A 20 -8.48 21.73 5.03
C THR A 20 -9.51 22.79 4.64
N VAL A 21 -9.61 23.85 5.42
CA VAL A 21 -10.57 24.95 5.24
C VAL A 21 -9.87 26.26 4.89
N SER A 22 -10.59 27.15 4.23
CA SER A 22 -10.12 28.50 3.93
C SER A 22 -10.13 29.41 5.17
N LEU A 23 -9.40 30.52 5.11
CA LEU A 23 -9.40 31.49 6.23
C LEU A 23 -10.77 32.15 6.43
N ASP A 24 -11.53 32.34 5.36
CA ASP A 24 -12.89 32.86 5.42
C ASP A 24 -13.82 31.88 6.15
N GLU A 25 -13.72 30.58 5.90
CA GLU A 25 -14.51 29.56 6.59
C GLU A 25 -14.15 29.47 8.08
N ILE A 26 -12.87 29.64 8.44
CA ILE A 26 -12.43 29.72 9.84
C ILE A 26 -13.01 30.97 10.51
N ARG A 27 -13.08 32.11 9.81
CA ARG A 27 -13.72 33.32 10.34
C ARG A 27 -15.22 33.09 10.56
N GLU A 28 -15.90 32.50 9.57
CA GLU A 28 -17.34 32.22 9.64
C GLU A 28 -17.69 31.23 10.76
N SER A 29 -16.84 30.23 11.01
CA SER A 29 -17.08 29.24 12.07
C SER A 29 -17.06 29.84 13.47
N MET A 30 -16.39 30.97 13.68
CA MET A 30 -16.35 31.65 14.98
C MET A 30 -17.61 32.48 15.26
N GLY A 31 -18.33 32.91 14.21
CA GLY A 31 -19.58 33.67 14.35
C GLY A 31 -19.45 35.05 15.02
N ASP A 32 -18.22 35.52 15.27
CA ASP A 32 -17.93 36.81 15.89
C ASP A 32 -17.67 37.89 14.83
N VAL A 33 -18.40 39.00 14.92
CA VAL A 33 -18.33 40.12 13.96
C VAL A 33 -17.07 40.98 14.16
N GLU A 34 -16.39 40.83 15.29
CA GLU A 34 -15.19 41.61 15.66
C GLU A 34 -13.87 41.00 15.15
N VAL A 35 -13.87 39.76 14.65
CA VAL A 35 -12.65 39.10 14.17
C VAL A 35 -12.42 39.45 12.70
N ASP A 36 -11.36 40.20 12.44
CA ASP A 36 -10.93 40.53 11.08
C ASP A 36 -10.07 39.41 10.47
N LEU A 37 -10.05 39.30 9.14
CA LEU A 37 -9.24 38.32 8.42
C LEU A 37 -7.74 38.49 8.71
N ASP A 38 -7.30 39.73 8.90
CA ASP A 38 -5.92 40.08 9.24
C ASP A 38 -5.47 39.47 10.60
N GLU A 39 -6.39 39.40 11.58
CA GLU A 39 -6.13 38.79 12.88
C GLU A 39 -5.97 37.27 12.76
N VAL A 40 -6.83 36.62 11.97
CA VAL A 40 -6.73 35.18 11.66
C VAL A 40 -5.42 34.87 10.95
N GLU A 41 -5.00 35.69 9.98
CA GLU A 41 -3.74 35.51 9.26
C GLU A 41 -2.52 35.70 10.18
N ALA A 42 -2.58 36.66 11.11
CA ALA A 42 -1.51 36.87 12.10
C ALA A 42 -1.35 35.66 13.03
N VAL A 43 -2.46 35.11 13.53
CA VAL A 43 -2.45 33.90 14.37
C VAL A 43 -1.97 32.69 13.57
N LEU A 44 -2.44 32.51 12.34
CA LEU A 44 -2.01 31.44 11.44
C LEU A 44 -0.49 31.48 11.21
N LYS A 45 0.07 32.64 10.86
CA LYS A 45 1.53 32.82 10.66
C LYS A 45 2.33 32.49 11.91
N ARG A 46 1.75 32.66 13.10
CA ARG A 46 2.39 32.28 14.35
C ARG A 46 2.39 30.76 14.55
N ILE A 47 1.26 30.11 14.29
CA ILE A 47 1.10 28.65 14.39
C ILE A 47 2.00 27.93 13.39
N GLN A 48 2.08 28.42 12.16
CA GLN A 48 2.91 27.87 11.08
C GLN A 48 4.42 27.83 11.41
N ARG A 49 4.86 28.61 12.40
CA ARG A 49 6.25 28.64 12.88
C ARG A 49 6.51 27.76 14.10
N PHE A 50 5.49 27.12 14.66
CA PHE A 50 5.69 26.12 15.70
C PHE A 50 6.30 24.84 15.13
N ASP A 51 6.74 23.96 16.03
CA ASP A 51 7.25 22.64 15.68
C ASP A 51 6.05 21.69 15.53
N PRO A 52 5.83 21.04 14.35
CA PRO A 52 6.70 21.03 13.17
C PRO A 52 6.50 22.23 12.23
N VAL A 53 7.62 22.73 11.68
CA VAL A 53 7.64 23.97 10.88
C VAL A 53 6.91 23.78 9.55
N GLY A 54 6.05 24.75 9.20
CA GLY A 54 5.24 24.67 7.98
C GLY A 54 3.93 23.89 8.17
N VAL A 55 3.58 23.48 9.40
CA VAL A 55 2.26 22.94 9.72
C VAL A 55 1.17 24.00 9.53
N ALA A 56 -0.06 23.58 9.20
CA ALA A 56 -1.18 24.47 8.87
C ALA A 56 -0.89 25.38 7.66
N ALA A 57 -0.06 24.92 6.73
CA ALA A 57 0.07 25.53 5.42
C ALA A 57 -1.20 25.28 4.59
N LYS A 58 -1.52 26.22 3.69
CA LYS A 58 -2.67 26.10 2.77
C LYS A 58 -2.37 25.18 1.60
N ASP A 59 -1.14 25.28 1.09
CA ASP A 59 -0.65 24.48 -0.03
C ASP A 59 0.82 24.08 0.19
N LEU A 60 1.31 23.19 -0.68
CA LEU A 60 2.71 22.73 -0.65
C LEU A 60 3.69 23.91 -0.82
N ARG A 61 3.31 24.90 -1.62
CA ARG A 61 4.14 26.09 -1.87
C ARG A 61 4.35 26.88 -0.59
N ASP A 62 3.29 27.23 0.11
CA ASP A 62 3.33 27.94 1.38
C ASP A 62 4.11 27.13 2.41
N CYS A 63 3.87 25.82 2.51
CA CYS A 63 4.60 24.94 3.43
C CYS A 63 6.12 25.06 3.25
N LEU A 64 6.61 24.88 2.02
CA LEU A 64 8.03 24.96 1.71
C LEU A 64 8.58 26.38 1.89
N LEU A 65 7.81 27.43 1.56
CA LEU A 65 8.22 28.82 1.77
C LEU A 65 8.34 29.18 3.26
N ILE A 66 7.42 28.68 4.08
CA ILE A 66 7.45 28.86 5.54
C ILE A 66 8.70 28.20 6.11
N GLN A 67 8.98 26.95 5.70
CA GLN A 67 10.19 26.24 6.14
C GLN A 67 11.46 26.96 5.69
N LEU A 68 11.54 27.42 4.43
CA LEU A 68 12.66 28.23 3.94
C LEU A 68 12.83 29.55 4.69
N SER A 69 11.74 30.15 5.17
CA SER A 69 11.79 31.42 5.90
C SER A 69 12.47 31.32 7.28
N GLN A 70 12.63 30.11 7.82
CA GLN A 70 13.39 29.88 9.06
C GLN A 70 14.89 29.83 8.85
N PHE A 71 15.38 29.53 7.64
CA PHE A 71 16.80 29.47 7.36
C PHE A 71 17.45 30.85 7.44
N ASP A 72 18.73 30.88 7.81
CA ASP A 72 19.50 32.13 7.81
C ASP A 72 19.63 32.67 6.38
N LYS A 73 19.62 33.98 6.21
CA LYS A 73 19.83 34.65 4.92
C LYS A 73 21.21 34.37 4.33
N SER A 74 22.18 33.96 5.15
CA SER A 74 23.49 33.53 4.67
C SER A 74 23.50 32.12 4.06
N THR A 75 22.38 31.39 4.11
CA THR A 75 22.30 30.03 3.59
C THR A 75 22.51 30.06 2.07
N PRO A 76 23.47 29.28 1.55
CA PRO A 76 23.70 29.19 0.11
C PRO A 76 22.44 28.79 -0.66
N TRP A 77 22.21 29.40 -1.82
CA TRP A 77 21.14 29.08 -2.77
C TRP A 77 19.69 29.26 -2.28
N LEU A 78 19.50 29.98 -1.17
CA LEU A 78 18.17 30.22 -0.58
C LEU A 78 17.28 31.09 -1.49
N GLU A 79 17.84 32.13 -2.11
CA GLU A 79 17.09 33.02 -3.00
C GLU A 79 16.63 32.28 -4.26
N GLU A 80 17.50 31.44 -4.81
CA GLU A 80 17.23 30.59 -5.96
C GLU A 80 16.17 29.53 -5.62
N ALA A 81 16.29 28.86 -4.47
CA ALA A 81 15.30 27.89 -4.01
C ALA A 81 13.92 28.54 -3.81
N ARG A 82 13.89 29.74 -3.22
CA ARG A 82 12.65 30.52 -3.04
C ARG A 82 12.02 30.91 -4.37
N LEU A 83 12.81 31.36 -5.34
CA LEU A 83 12.33 31.68 -6.69
C LEU A 83 11.70 30.45 -7.37
N ILE A 84 12.36 29.29 -7.26
CA ILE A 84 11.88 28.03 -7.84
C ILE A 84 10.53 27.65 -7.23
N ILE A 85 10.38 27.72 -5.91
CA ILE A 85 9.13 27.35 -5.22
C ILE A 85 8.00 28.34 -5.53
N CYS A 86 8.28 29.66 -5.54
CA CYS A 86 7.27 30.67 -5.80
C CYS A 86 6.67 30.56 -7.21
N ASP A 87 7.50 30.45 -8.25
CA ASP A 87 7.05 30.65 -9.63
C ASP A 87 7.09 29.37 -10.48
N HIS A 88 7.87 28.36 -10.09
CA HIS A 88 8.22 27.23 -10.96
C HIS A 88 8.11 25.85 -10.27
N LEU A 89 7.33 25.73 -9.20
CA LEU A 89 7.12 24.47 -8.49
C LEU A 89 6.59 23.36 -9.42
N ASP A 90 5.71 23.71 -10.38
CA ASP A 90 5.14 22.76 -11.33
C ASP A 90 6.19 22.17 -12.27
N LEU A 91 7.21 22.95 -12.64
CA LEU A 91 8.32 22.49 -13.48
C LEU A 91 9.23 21.54 -12.69
N LEU A 92 9.43 21.82 -11.40
CA LEU A 92 10.17 20.94 -10.49
C LEU A 92 9.43 19.62 -10.29
N ALA A 93 8.11 19.66 -10.05
CA ALA A 93 7.28 18.47 -9.89
C ALA A 93 7.29 17.56 -11.13
N ASN A 94 7.41 18.16 -12.33
CA ASN A 94 7.52 17.42 -13.59
C ASN A 94 8.95 16.97 -13.94
N HIS A 95 9.94 17.25 -13.09
CA HIS A 95 11.37 16.99 -13.34
C HIS A 95 11.89 17.61 -14.65
N ASP A 96 11.28 18.71 -15.13
CA ASP A 96 11.71 19.38 -16.36
C ASP A 96 12.82 20.42 -16.08
N PHE A 97 13.98 19.90 -15.69
CA PHE A 97 15.14 20.73 -15.36
C PHE A 97 15.62 21.59 -16.55
N ARG A 98 15.33 21.17 -17.78
CA ARG A 98 15.78 21.89 -18.97
C ARG A 98 15.01 23.18 -19.18
N THR A 99 13.70 23.16 -18.99
CA THR A 99 12.90 24.40 -19.04
C THR A 99 13.16 25.25 -17.82
N LEU A 100 13.32 24.63 -16.65
CA LEU A 100 13.62 25.33 -15.40
C LEU A 100 14.95 26.12 -15.48
N MET A 101 16.03 25.55 -16.03
CA MET A 101 17.28 26.27 -16.30
C MET A 101 17.09 27.47 -17.25
N ARG A 102 16.24 27.34 -18.27
CA ARG A 102 15.99 28.41 -19.24
C ARG A 102 15.22 29.58 -18.63
N VAL A 103 14.23 29.28 -17.78
CA VAL A 103 13.37 30.30 -17.17
C VAL A 103 14.08 30.99 -16.00
N THR A 104 14.73 30.22 -15.13
CA THR A 104 15.47 30.75 -13.97
C THR A 104 16.82 31.37 -14.35
N ARG A 105 17.34 31.08 -15.55
CA ARG A 105 18.68 31.49 -16.03
C ARG A 105 19.83 31.06 -15.12
N LEU A 106 19.63 30.01 -14.34
CA LEU A 106 20.64 29.43 -13.46
C LEU A 106 21.53 28.45 -14.23
N LYS A 107 22.77 28.31 -13.78
CA LYS A 107 23.68 27.26 -14.25
C LYS A 107 23.26 25.91 -13.65
N GLU A 108 23.59 24.82 -14.34
CA GLU A 108 23.22 23.45 -13.93
C GLU A 108 23.70 23.11 -12.50
N GLU A 109 24.95 23.42 -12.17
CA GLU A 109 25.52 23.20 -10.82
C GLU A 109 24.74 23.95 -9.72
N VAL A 110 24.38 25.21 -10.00
CA VAL A 110 23.64 26.07 -9.04
C VAL A 110 22.21 25.56 -8.86
N LEU A 111 21.58 25.14 -9.96
CA LEU A 111 20.25 24.55 -9.91
C LEU A 111 20.25 23.25 -9.10
N LYS A 112 21.27 22.42 -9.25
CA LYS A 112 21.38 21.16 -8.51
C LYS A 112 21.44 21.40 -7.00
N GLU A 113 22.25 22.35 -6.54
CA GLU A 113 22.34 22.69 -5.12
C GLU A 113 21.04 23.31 -4.59
N ALA A 114 20.39 24.18 -5.36
CA ALA A 114 19.08 24.72 -4.98
C ALA A 114 18.01 23.62 -4.88
N VAL A 115 17.99 22.65 -5.79
CA VAL A 115 17.07 21.50 -5.74
C VAL A 115 17.38 20.59 -4.56
N ASN A 116 18.65 20.35 -4.25
CA ASN A 116 19.04 19.58 -3.05
C ASN A 116 18.55 20.25 -1.77
N LEU A 117 18.64 21.59 -1.69
CA LEU A 117 18.10 22.35 -0.57
C LEU A 117 16.58 22.16 -0.47
N ILE A 118 15.83 22.25 -1.58
CA ILE A 118 14.38 22.01 -1.59
C ILE A 118 14.05 20.57 -1.18
N GLN A 119 14.82 19.58 -1.62
CA GLN A 119 14.61 18.17 -1.27
C GLN A 119 14.95 17.85 0.19
N SER A 120 15.72 18.71 0.87
CA SER A 120 15.99 18.56 2.32
C SER A 120 14.84 19.01 3.21
N LEU A 121 13.86 19.72 2.65
CA LEU A 121 12.66 20.20 3.34
C LEU A 121 11.63 19.08 3.48
N ASP A 122 10.75 19.20 4.46
CA ASP A 122 9.69 18.22 4.68
C ASP A 122 8.38 18.70 4.01
N PRO A 123 7.94 18.08 2.90
CA PRO A 123 6.70 18.47 2.24
C PRO A 123 5.45 18.13 3.04
N ARG A 124 5.52 17.30 4.10
CA ARG A 124 4.36 16.85 4.89
C ARG A 124 4.71 16.72 6.37
N PRO A 125 4.88 17.85 7.08
CA PRO A 125 5.32 17.85 8.48
C PRO A 125 4.42 17.00 9.41
N GLY A 126 3.12 16.90 9.11
CA GLY A 126 2.16 16.14 9.93
C GLY A 126 2.39 14.63 9.93
N GLN A 127 2.96 14.06 8.87
CA GLN A 127 3.16 12.60 8.76
C GLN A 127 4.15 12.05 9.80
N SER A 128 5.12 12.86 10.21
CA SER A 128 6.11 12.47 11.22
C SER A 128 5.49 12.20 12.60
N ILE A 129 4.32 12.78 12.86
CA ILE A 129 3.59 12.70 14.13
C ILE A 129 2.48 11.64 14.07
N GLN A 130 2.25 11.01 12.91
CA GLN A 130 1.17 10.04 12.76
C GLN A 130 1.40 8.81 13.65
N THR A 131 0.63 8.73 14.74
CA THR A 131 0.66 7.65 15.74
C THR A 131 -0.29 6.50 15.41
N GLY A 132 -0.79 6.42 14.18
CA GLY A 132 -1.66 5.32 13.78
C GLY A 132 -0.92 3.99 13.94
N GLU A 133 -1.44 3.10 14.78
CA GLU A 133 -0.91 1.74 14.84
C GLU A 133 -1.09 1.11 13.45
N PRO A 134 -0.02 0.56 12.84
CA PRO A 134 -0.15 -0.05 11.54
C PRO A 134 -1.15 -1.21 11.61
N GLU A 135 -2.10 -1.24 10.68
CA GLU A 135 -3.10 -2.31 10.63
C GLU A 135 -2.41 -3.62 10.22
N TYR A 136 -2.26 -4.53 11.18
CA TYR A 136 -1.63 -5.83 10.94
C TYR A 136 -2.66 -6.82 10.38
N VAL A 137 -2.35 -7.40 9.22
CA VAL A 137 -3.13 -8.52 8.68
C VAL A 137 -2.76 -9.80 9.43
N ILE A 138 -3.70 -10.35 10.20
CA ILE A 138 -3.53 -11.64 10.87
C ILE A 138 -3.65 -12.75 9.82
N PRO A 139 -2.60 -13.56 9.57
CA PRO A 139 -2.64 -14.61 8.57
C PRO A 139 -3.49 -15.81 9.03
N ASP A 140 -4.24 -16.41 8.10
CA ASP A 140 -5.03 -17.62 8.35
C ASP A 140 -4.18 -18.89 8.22
N VAL A 141 -3.18 -18.87 7.33
CA VAL A 141 -2.33 -20.03 6.99
C VAL A 141 -0.87 -19.68 7.18
N LEU A 142 -0.10 -20.60 7.74
CA LEU A 142 1.32 -20.47 8.00
C LEU A 142 2.09 -21.46 7.13
N VAL A 143 3.06 -20.96 6.37
CA VAL A 143 3.95 -21.77 5.54
C VAL A 143 5.36 -21.63 6.05
N ARG A 144 5.98 -22.76 6.37
CA ARG A 144 7.36 -22.85 6.84
C ARG A 144 8.09 -23.96 6.12
N LYS A 145 9.41 -23.85 6.04
CA LYS A 145 10.28 -24.90 5.51
C LYS A 145 10.90 -25.65 6.68
N HIS A 146 10.62 -26.95 6.79
CA HIS A 146 11.16 -27.82 7.82
C HIS A 146 11.88 -29.01 7.16
N ASN A 147 13.16 -29.22 7.49
CA ASN A 147 14.00 -30.29 6.92
C ASN A 147 13.97 -30.37 5.38
N GLY A 148 13.99 -29.21 4.71
CA GLY A 148 13.97 -29.14 3.25
C GLY A 148 12.59 -29.35 2.60
N ARG A 149 11.53 -29.61 3.38
CA ARG A 149 10.15 -29.72 2.89
C ARG A 149 9.31 -28.54 3.33
N TRP A 150 8.45 -28.07 2.44
CA TRP A 150 7.48 -27.03 2.74
C TRP A 150 6.30 -27.64 3.49
N THR A 151 6.02 -27.12 4.68
CA THR A 151 4.93 -27.52 5.56
C THR A 151 3.94 -26.38 5.68
N VAL A 152 2.66 -26.72 5.55
CA VAL A 152 1.54 -25.79 5.64
C VAL A 152 0.71 -26.14 6.86
N GLU A 153 0.51 -25.17 7.73
CA GLU A 153 -0.25 -25.26 8.98
C GLU A 153 -1.29 -24.15 9.03
N LEU A 154 -2.41 -24.39 9.70
CA LEU A 154 -3.39 -23.33 9.96
C LEU A 154 -2.95 -22.54 11.20
N ASN A 155 -3.22 -21.24 11.20
CA ASN A 155 -3.00 -20.43 12.38
C ASN A 155 -4.05 -20.78 13.44
N SER A 156 -3.61 -21.26 14.61
CA SER A 156 -4.52 -21.60 15.71
C SER A 156 -5.21 -20.38 16.31
N ASP A 157 -4.62 -19.20 16.16
CA ASP A 157 -5.11 -17.96 16.78
C ASP A 157 -6.26 -17.34 15.96
N SER A 158 -6.34 -17.66 14.67
CA SER A 158 -7.46 -17.24 13.80
C SER A 158 -8.66 -18.18 13.88
N ILE A 159 -8.51 -19.38 14.47
CA ILE A 159 -9.56 -20.39 14.52
C ILE A 159 -10.26 -20.36 15.89
N PRO A 160 -11.57 -20.06 15.96
CA PRO A 160 -12.29 -20.12 17.22
C PRO A 160 -12.42 -21.57 17.69
N ARG A 161 -12.07 -21.83 18.96
CA ARG A 161 -12.29 -23.13 19.61
C ARG A 161 -13.73 -23.24 20.07
N LEU A 162 -14.58 -23.84 19.24
CA LEU A 162 -15.99 -24.08 19.57
C LEU A 162 -16.15 -25.43 20.29
N GLN A 163 -16.84 -25.43 21.42
CA GLN A 163 -17.21 -26.64 22.15
C GLN A 163 -18.68 -26.60 22.54
N ILE A 164 -19.35 -27.75 22.50
CA ILE A 164 -20.73 -27.88 22.96
C ILE A 164 -20.72 -28.01 24.48
N ASN A 165 -21.50 -27.17 25.15
CA ASN A 165 -21.71 -27.30 26.59
C ASN A 165 -22.54 -28.55 26.90
N GLN A 166 -21.91 -29.53 27.54
CA GLN A 166 -22.50 -30.83 27.84
C GLN A 166 -23.65 -30.76 28.85
N HIS A 167 -23.67 -29.74 29.72
CA HIS A 167 -24.73 -29.55 30.70
C HIS A 167 -26.09 -29.33 30.03
N TYR A 168 -26.14 -28.48 29.00
CA TYR A 168 -27.35 -28.24 28.23
C TYR A 168 -27.69 -29.41 27.29
N ALA A 169 -26.68 -30.10 26.76
CA ALA A 169 -26.91 -31.30 25.96
C ALA A 169 -27.61 -32.42 26.77
N ALA A 170 -27.28 -32.56 28.06
CA ALA A 170 -27.90 -33.53 28.96
C ALA A 170 -29.36 -33.18 29.32
N MET A 171 -29.76 -31.90 29.27
CA MET A 171 -31.14 -31.47 29.51
C MET A 171 -32.12 -32.02 28.47
N CYS A 172 -31.65 -32.33 27.25
CA CYS A 172 -32.46 -33.00 26.24
C CYS A 172 -33.02 -34.35 26.73
N ASN A 173 -32.31 -35.06 27.61
CA ASN A 173 -32.76 -36.35 28.14
C ASN A 173 -33.60 -36.20 29.43
N SER A 174 -33.64 -35.01 30.02
CA SER A 174 -34.24 -34.74 31.33
C SER A 174 -35.44 -33.77 31.27
N ALA A 175 -35.76 -33.24 30.09
CA ALA A 175 -36.88 -32.32 29.90
C ALA A 175 -38.21 -33.04 30.11
N ARG A 176 -39.09 -32.45 30.95
CA ARG A 176 -40.43 -33.01 31.25
C ARG A 176 -41.45 -32.78 30.13
N ASN A 177 -41.13 -31.90 29.18
CA ASN A 177 -42.02 -31.46 28.11
C ASN A 177 -41.40 -31.79 26.74
N ASP A 178 -42.16 -32.46 25.88
CA ASP A 178 -41.68 -32.97 24.59
C ASP A 178 -41.29 -31.83 23.63
N ALA A 179 -42.03 -30.72 23.67
CA ALA A 179 -41.72 -29.52 22.87
C ALA A 179 -40.35 -28.91 23.21
N ASP A 180 -40.02 -28.80 24.50
CA ASP A 180 -38.75 -28.25 24.96
C ASP A 180 -37.59 -29.21 24.65
N SER A 181 -37.83 -30.52 24.76
CA SER A 181 -36.85 -31.55 24.38
C SER A 181 -36.53 -31.51 22.88
N GLN A 182 -37.55 -31.34 22.03
CA GLN A 182 -37.36 -31.25 20.57
C GLN A 182 -36.60 -29.98 20.19
N PHE A 183 -36.89 -28.84 20.83
CA PHE A 183 -36.18 -27.57 20.61
C PHE A 183 -34.69 -27.65 20.98
N ILE A 184 -34.36 -28.26 22.13
CA ILE A 184 -32.95 -28.46 22.53
C ILE A 184 -32.25 -29.40 21.54
N ARG A 185 -32.94 -30.45 21.07
CA ARG A 185 -32.39 -31.41 20.12
C ARG A 185 -32.10 -30.79 18.75
N SER A 186 -32.98 -29.93 18.23
CA SER A 186 -32.76 -29.22 16.97
C SER A 186 -31.57 -28.26 17.08
N ASN A 187 -31.51 -27.44 18.13
CA ASN A 187 -30.38 -26.53 18.35
C ASN A 187 -29.05 -27.26 18.54
N LEU A 188 -29.07 -28.42 19.20
CA LEU A 188 -27.89 -29.27 19.35
C LEU A 188 -27.44 -29.84 18.00
N GLN A 189 -28.38 -30.20 17.12
CA GLN A 189 -28.08 -30.66 15.76
C GLN A 189 -27.47 -29.53 14.93
N ASP A 190 -28.04 -28.32 14.99
CA ASP A 190 -27.54 -27.14 14.29
C ASP A 190 -26.14 -26.76 14.79
N ALA A 191 -25.90 -26.81 16.10
CA ALA A 191 -24.59 -26.56 16.70
C ALA A 191 -23.55 -27.61 16.23
N LYS A 192 -23.90 -28.90 16.21
CA LYS A 192 -23.02 -29.96 15.69
C LYS A 192 -22.74 -29.76 14.20
N TRP A 193 -23.74 -29.37 13.43
CA TRP A 193 -23.60 -29.09 12.01
C TRP A 193 -22.70 -27.89 11.76
N LEU A 194 -22.82 -26.83 12.55
CA LEU A 194 -21.95 -25.65 12.49
C LEU A 194 -20.48 -26.01 12.77
N ILE A 195 -20.21 -26.77 13.83
CA ILE A 195 -18.85 -27.21 14.18
C ILE A 195 -18.26 -28.06 13.04
N LYS A 196 -19.03 -29.04 12.54
CA LYS A 196 -18.60 -29.88 11.41
C LYS A 196 -18.34 -29.06 10.14
N SER A 197 -19.16 -28.05 9.88
CA SER A 197 -19.01 -27.17 8.72
C SER A 197 -17.77 -26.27 8.84
N LEU A 198 -17.45 -25.81 10.06
CA LEU A 198 -16.23 -25.06 10.34
C LEU A 198 -14.98 -25.93 10.18
N GLU A 199 -15.00 -27.16 10.72
CA GLU A 199 -13.93 -28.14 10.54
C GLU A 199 -13.72 -28.47 9.06
N SER A 200 -14.80 -28.68 8.30
CA SER A 200 -14.74 -28.91 6.87
C SER A 200 -14.14 -27.71 6.12
N ARG A 201 -14.51 -26.48 6.49
CA ARG A 201 -13.92 -25.25 5.91
C ARG A 201 -12.42 -25.18 6.16
N ASN A 202 -11.98 -25.47 7.38
CA ASN A 202 -10.58 -25.45 7.76
C ASN A 202 -9.78 -26.54 7.02
N ASP A 203 -10.34 -27.75 6.89
CA ASP A 203 -9.74 -28.83 6.11
C ASP A 203 -9.63 -28.46 4.63
N THR A 204 -10.68 -27.88 4.04
CA THR A 204 -10.64 -27.37 2.66
C THR A 204 -9.56 -26.30 2.48
N LEU A 205 -9.49 -25.31 3.38
CA LEU A 205 -8.47 -24.26 3.32
C LEU A 205 -7.05 -24.85 3.40
N LEU A 206 -6.82 -25.82 4.28
CA LEU A 206 -5.54 -26.50 4.43
C LEU A 206 -5.17 -27.31 3.17
N ARG A 207 -6.11 -28.05 2.58
CA ARG A 207 -5.89 -28.81 1.34
C ARG A 207 -5.56 -27.90 0.16
N VAL A 208 -6.36 -26.84 -0.04
CA VAL A 208 -6.13 -25.85 -1.09
C VAL A 208 -4.77 -25.17 -0.90
N SER A 209 -4.44 -24.77 0.32
CA SER A 209 -3.15 -24.11 0.61
C SER A 209 -1.95 -25.03 0.38
N ARG A 210 -2.06 -26.32 0.73
CA ARG A 210 -1.02 -27.33 0.42
C ARG A 210 -0.80 -27.47 -1.07
N CYS A 211 -1.88 -27.62 -1.84
CA CYS A 211 -1.80 -27.73 -3.30
C CYS A 211 -1.15 -26.48 -3.93
N ILE A 212 -1.51 -25.28 -3.46
CA ILE A 212 -0.89 -24.02 -3.92
C ILE A 212 0.62 -24.04 -3.64
N VAL A 213 1.02 -24.40 -2.42
CA VAL A 213 2.44 -24.40 -2.01
C VAL A 213 3.25 -25.44 -2.77
N GLU A 214 2.70 -26.62 -3.02
CA GLU A 214 3.36 -27.68 -3.79
C GLU A 214 3.64 -27.24 -5.23
N GLN A 215 2.64 -26.66 -5.90
CA GLN A 215 2.78 -26.17 -7.27
C GLN A 215 3.69 -24.93 -7.36
N GLN A 216 3.65 -24.06 -6.35
CA GLN A 216 4.42 -22.81 -6.28
C GLN A 216 5.74 -22.94 -5.50
N GLN A 217 6.31 -24.14 -5.37
CA GLN A 217 7.54 -24.33 -4.61
C GLN A 217 8.70 -23.43 -5.11
N ALA A 218 8.77 -23.19 -6.42
CA ALA A 218 9.78 -22.31 -7.03
C ALA A 218 9.67 -20.85 -6.55
N PHE A 219 8.44 -20.35 -6.36
CA PHE A 219 8.19 -19.02 -5.78
C PHE A 219 8.68 -18.92 -4.34
N PHE A 220 8.37 -19.91 -3.51
CA PHE A 220 8.76 -19.88 -2.09
C PHE A 220 10.27 -20.01 -1.89
N GLU A 221 10.97 -20.70 -2.81
CA GLU A 221 12.41 -20.90 -2.75
C GLU A 221 13.20 -19.71 -3.31
N GLN A 222 12.88 -19.25 -4.52
CA GLN A 222 13.68 -18.28 -5.27
C GLN A 222 13.04 -16.87 -5.29
N GLY A 223 11.77 -16.75 -4.93
CA GLY A 223 11.03 -15.49 -4.89
C GLY A 223 10.05 -15.30 -6.04
N GLU A 224 9.48 -14.09 -6.11
CA GLU A 224 8.37 -13.74 -7.01
C GLU A 224 8.67 -13.92 -8.50
N GLU A 225 9.95 -13.91 -8.88
CA GLU A 225 10.43 -14.08 -10.25
C GLU A 225 10.12 -15.47 -10.83
N TYR A 226 10.09 -16.50 -9.98
CA TYR A 226 9.92 -17.90 -10.38
C TYR A 226 8.49 -18.40 -10.15
N MET A 227 7.55 -17.46 -10.09
CA MET A 227 6.14 -17.75 -9.95
C MET A 227 5.60 -18.45 -11.19
N LYS A 228 5.07 -19.66 -11.01
CA LYS A 228 4.43 -20.40 -12.09
C LYS A 228 3.02 -19.88 -12.29
N PRO A 229 2.50 -19.79 -13.52
CA PRO A 229 1.10 -19.50 -13.71
C PRO A 229 0.25 -20.68 -13.22
N MET A 230 -0.92 -20.35 -12.68
CA MET A 230 -1.83 -21.30 -12.06
C MET A 230 -3.23 -20.72 -12.13
N VAL A 231 -4.18 -21.54 -12.58
CA VAL A 231 -5.60 -21.17 -12.68
C VAL A 231 -6.41 -21.95 -11.64
N LEU A 232 -7.58 -21.40 -11.29
CA LEU A 232 -8.49 -22.02 -10.32
C LEU A 232 -8.89 -23.46 -10.74
N ALA A 233 -8.96 -23.73 -12.04
CA ALA A 233 -9.25 -25.04 -12.62
C ALA A 233 -8.21 -26.11 -12.21
N ASP A 234 -6.93 -25.76 -12.18
CA ASP A 234 -5.85 -26.70 -11.87
C ASP A 234 -5.98 -27.22 -10.43
N ILE A 235 -6.33 -26.33 -9.50
CA ILE A 235 -6.57 -26.69 -8.10
C ILE A 235 -7.92 -27.38 -7.93
N ALA A 236 -8.95 -26.95 -8.67
CA ALA A 236 -10.27 -27.60 -8.68
C ALA A 236 -10.17 -29.08 -9.01
N GLN A 237 -9.35 -29.42 -10.01
CA GLN A 237 -9.08 -30.79 -10.38
C GLN A 237 -8.27 -31.54 -9.32
N ALA A 238 -7.25 -30.92 -8.74
CA ALA A 238 -6.38 -31.57 -7.75
C ALA A 238 -7.08 -31.85 -6.40
N VAL A 239 -8.01 -30.98 -6.00
CA VAL A 239 -8.74 -31.08 -4.71
C VAL A 239 -10.13 -31.71 -4.88
N GLU A 240 -10.53 -32.06 -6.11
CA GLU A 240 -11.85 -32.61 -6.45
C GLU A 240 -13.02 -31.71 -5.99
N MET A 241 -12.87 -30.40 -6.19
CA MET A 241 -13.85 -29.39 -5.78
C MET A 241 -14.22 -28.47 -6.94
N HIS A 242 -15.39 -27.85 -6.87
CA HIS A 242 -15.78 -26.84 -7.86
C HIS A 242 -14.92 -25.57 -7.76
N GLU A 243 -14.60 -24.98 -8.91
CA GLU A 243 -13.85 -23.71 -9.01
C GLU A 243 -14.47 -22.58 -8.17
N SER A 244 -15.81 -22.50 -8.15
CA SER A 244 -16.54 -21.53 -7.33
C SER A 244 -16.25 -21.68 -5.83
N THR A 245 -16.06 -22.90 -5.35
CA THR A 245 -15.73 -23.16 -3.95
C THR A 245 -14.31 -22.71 -3.65
N ILE A 246 -13.35 -22.98 -4.53
CA ILE A 246 -11.96 -22.54 -4.36
C ILE A 246 -11.85 -21.02 -4.39
N SER A 247 -12.52 -20.37 -5.35
CA SER A 247 -12.53 -18.91 -5.44
C SER A 247 -13.07 -18.26 -4.16
N ARG A 248 -14.13 -18.83 -3.56
CA ARG A 248 -14.67 -18.37 -2.27
C ARG A 248 -13.74 -18.63 -1.10
N VAL A 249 -13.06 -19.78 -1.08
CA VAL A 249 -12.13 -20.15 -0.01
C VAL A 249 -10.81 -19.38 -0.08
N THR A 250 -10.38 -18.88 -1.24
CA THR A 250 -9.11 -18.15 -1.39
C THR A 250 -9.23 -16.63 -1.25
N THR A 251 -10.44 -16.10 -1.35
CA THR A 251 -10.69 -14.65 -1.23
C THR A 251 -10.61 -14.22 0.24
N GLN A 252 -9.90 -13.11 0.53
CA GLN A 252 -9.71 -12.58 1.90
C GLN A 252 -9.11 -13.60 2.87
N LYS A 253 -8.25 -14.49 2.36
CA LYS A 253 -7.53 -15.49 3.15
C LYS A 253 -6.05 -15.30 2.93
N TYR A 254 -5.33 -15.09 4.02
CA TYR A 254 -3.92 -14.69 3.95
C TYR A 254 -3.01 -15.82 4.41
N LEU A 255 -1.92 -15.98 3.68
CA LEU A 255 -0.86 -16.93 3.89
C LEU A 255 0.40 -16.19 4.31
N HIS A 256 0.95 -16.56 5.45
CA HIS A 256 2.22 -16.06 5.93
C HIS A 256 3.34 -17.01 5.53
N SER A 257 4.34 -16.46 4.83
CA SER A 257 5.54 -17.16 4.39
C SER A 257 6.79 -16.45 4.92
N PRO A 258 7.98 -17.07 4.86
CA PRO A 258 9.23 -16.39 5.25
C PRO A 258 9.53 -15.12 4.43
N ARG A 259 8.87 -14.93 3.29
CA ARG A 259 9.05 -13.76 2.41
C ARG A 259 8.00 -12.65 2.66
N GLY A 260 6.98 -12.92 3.46
CA GLY A 260 5.89 -11.98 3.72
C GLY A 260 4.52 -12.63 3.74
N ILE A 261 3.49 -11.78 3.89
CA ILE A 261 2.08 -12.15 3.93
C ILE A 261 1.47 -11.94 2.55
N PHE A 262 0.83 -12.97 2.00
CA PHE A 262 0.21 -12.94 0.69
C PHE A 262 -1.23 -13.42 0.78
N GLU A 263 -2.15 -12.75 0.07
CA GLU A 263 -3.49 -13.32 -0.12
C GLU A 263 -3.36 -14.60 -0.97
N LEU A 264 -4.11 -15.66 -0.65
CA LEU A 264 -4.10 -16.89 -1.46
C LEU A 264 -4.48 -16.60 -2.93
N LYS A 265 -5.34 -15.61 -3.16
CA LYS A 265 -5.73 -15.18 -4.50
C LYS A 265 -4.56 -14.65 -5.35
N TYR A 266 -3.51 -14.12 -4.71
CA TYR A 266 -2.31 -13.62 -5.39
C TYR A 266 -1.62 -14.71 -6.23
N PHE A 267 -1.76 -15.98 -5.82
CA PHE A 267 -1.12 -17.09 -6.51
C PHE A 267 -1.78 -17.46 -7.84
N PHE A 268 -3.00 -17.01 -8.08
CA PHE A 268 -3.71 -17.25 -9.34
C PHE A 268 -3.37 -16.13 -10.31
N SER A 269 -2.61 -16.47 -11.34
CA SER A 269 -2.12 -15.52 -12.32
C SER A 269 -2.44 -15.99 -13.74
N SER A 270 -2.65 -15.02 -14.63
CA SER A 270 -2.86 -15.29 -16.05
C SER A 270 -1.57 -15.78 -16.70
N HIS A 271 -1.69 -16.82 -17.52
CA HIS A 271 -0.61 -17.33 -18.36
C HIS A 271 -0.15 -16.29 -19.40
N VAL A 272 1.17 -16.19 -19.59
CA VAL A 272 1.80 -15.47 -20.71
C VAL A 272 2.78 -16.42 -21.39
N ASN A 273 2.64 -16.55 -22.72
CA ASN A 273 3.44 -17.48 -23.51
C ASN A 273 4.89 -16.97 -23.66
N THR A 274 5.87 -17.86 -23.49
CA THR A 274 7.28 -17.61 -23.81
C THR A 274 7.71 -18.44 -25.02
N GLU A 275 8.74 -17.99 -25.76
CA GLU A 275 9.22 -18.70 -26.96
C GLU A 275 9.87 -20.05 -26.65
N GLY A 276 10.39 -20.23 -25.43
CA GLY A 276 11.05 -21.45 -24.99
C GLY A 276 10.11 -22.59 -24.56
N GLY A 277 8.81 -22.46 -24.81
CA GLY A 277 7.80 -23.41 -24.33
C GLY A 277 7.55 -23.36 -22.81
N GLY A 278 8.12 -22.36 -22.13
CA GLY A 278 7.81 -22.06 -20.73
C GLY A 278 6.58 -21.17 -20.61
N GLU A 279 5.90 -21.24 -19.48
CA GLU A 279 4.80 -20.34 -19.16
C GLU A 279 5.26 -19.35 -18.08
N ALA A 280 5.19 -18.05 -18.38
CA ALA A 280 5.52 -17.00 -17.42
C ALA A 280 4.23 -16.42 -16.83
N SER A 281 4.21 -16.20 -15.52
CA SER A 281 3.09 -15.52 -14.86
C SER A 281 3.18 -14.00 -15.03
N SER A 282 2.02 -13.33 -15.05
CA SER A 282 1.97 -11.86 -15.06
C SER A 282 2.60 -11.23 -13.81
N THR A 283 2.57 -11.91 -12.67
CA THR A 283 3.24 -11.51 -11.42
C THR A 283 4.77 -11.61 -11.55
N ALA A 284 5.30 -12.70 -12.11
CA ALA A 284 6.74 -12.83 -12.37
C ALA A 284 7.25 -11.71 -13.29
N ILE A 285 6.50 -11.39 -14.34
CA ILE A 285 6.87 -10.30 -15.27
C ILE A 285 6.90 -8.95 -14.53
N ARG A 286 5.92 -8.67 -13.65
CA ARG A 286 5.92 -7.44 -12.83
C ARG A 286 7.13 -7.37 -11.90
N ALA A 287 7.45 -8.47 -11.21
CA ALA A 287 8.62 -8.55 -10.34
C ALA A 287 9.93 -8.32 -11.13
N LEU A 288 10.03 -8.90 -12.32
CA LEU A 288 11.20 -8.73 -13.19
C LEU A 288 11.32 -7.31 -13.74
N VAL A 289 10.21 -6.69 -14.15
CA VAL A 289 10.17 -5.26 -14.52
C VAL A 289 10.62 -4.39 -13.35
N LYS A 290 10.14 -4.65 -12.13
CA LYS A 290 10.56 -3.93 -10.92
C LYS A 290 12.07 -4.05 -10.67
N LYS A 291 12.63 -5.25 -10.84
CA LYS A 291 14.08 -5.50 -10.68
C LYS A 291 14.93 -4.82 -11.75
N LEU A 292 14.52 -4.87 -13.01
CA LEU A 292 15.21 -4.19 -14.11
C LEU A 292 15.20 -2.67 -13.91
N ILE A 293 14.08 -2.12 -13.42
CA ILE A 293 13.97 -0.70 -13.10
C ILE A 293 14.80 -0.35 -11.87
N ALA A 294 14.81 -1.17 -10.82
CA ALA A 294 15.62 -0.93 -9.63
C ALA A 294 17.14 -0.98 -9.90
N ALA A 295 17.57 -1.76 -10.89
CA ALA A 295 18.95 -1.85 -11.34
C ALA A 295 19.32 -0.82 -12.42
N GLU A 296 18.43 0.13 -12.75
CA GLU A 296 18.67 1.08 -13.82
C GLU A 296 19.66 2.19 -13.42
N ASN A 297 20.26 2.83 -14.43
CA ASN A 297 21.06 4.01 -14.21
C ASN A 297 20.14 5.25 -14.08
N PRO A 298 20.16 5.98 -12.94
CA PRO A 298 19.29 7.13 -12.71
C PRO A 298 19.53 8.30 -13.68
N ALA A 299 20.74 8.41 -14.26
CA ALA A 299 21.06 9.43 -15.27
C ALA A 299 20.41 9.14 -16.63
N LYS A 300 20.15 7.85 -16.93
CA LYS A 300 19.54 7.40 -18.18
C LYS A 300 18.55 6.27 -17.90
N PRO A 301 17.35 6.59 -17.39
CA PRO A 301 16.35 5.59 -17.05
C PRO A 301 15.92 4.77 -18.27
N LEU A 302 15.59 3.51 -18.05
CA LEU A 302 15.19 2.59 -19.11
C LEU A 302 13.80 2.98 -19.63
N SER A 303 13.69 3.15 -20.95
CA SER A 303 12.41 3.37 -21.62
C SER A 303 11.60 2.06 -21.67
N ASP A 304 10.27 2.17 -21.74
CA ASP A 304 9.38 1.01 -21.86
C ASP A 304 9.72 0.14 -23.09
N SER A 305 10.21 0.76 -24.18
CA SER A 305 10.72 0.04 -25.36
C SER A 305 11.97 -0.77 -25.05
N LYS A 306 12.91 -0.23 -24.27
CA LYS A 306 14.14 -0.94 -23.91
C LYS A 306 13.87 -2.06 -22.91
N LEU A 307 12.96 -1.85 -21.97
CA LEU A 307 12.47 -2.92 -21.08
C LEU A 307 11.84 -4.06 -21.87
N THR A 308 11.03 -3.73 -22.89
CA THR A 308 10.43 -4.75 -23.78
C THR A 308 11.51 -5.57 -24.50
N SER A 309 12.55 -4.91 -25.04
CA SER A 309 13.67 -5.61 -25.69
C SER A 309 14.44 -6.51 -24.72
N LEU A 310 14.76 -6.03 -23.52
CA LEU A 310 15.45 -6.83 -22.49
C LEU A 310 14.63 -8.06 -22.07
N LEU A 311 13.32 -7.92 -21.95
CA LEU A 311 12.40 -9.03 -21.68
C LEU A 311 12.38 -10.04 -22.83
N SER A 312 12.37 -9.56 -24.08
CA SER A 312 12.43 -10.45 -25.25
C SER A 312 13.76 -11.19 -25.36
N GLU A 313 14.89 -10.57 -24.98
CA GLU A 313 16.20 -11.22 -24.91
C GLU A 313 16.22 -12.36 -23.88
N GLN A 314 15.38 -12.28 -22.84
CA GLN A 314 15.19 -13.33 -21.84
C GLN A 314 14.11 -14.36 -22.24
N GLY A 315 13.58 -14.29 -23.47
CA GLY A 315 12.55 -15.19 -23.99
C GLY A 315 11.12 -14.83 -23.60
N ILE A 316 10.89 -13.70 -22.94
CA ILE A 316 9.56 -13.25 -22.50
C ILE A 316 8.96 -12.28 -23.53
N MET A 317 7.92 -12.75 -24.22
CA MET A 317 7.19 -11.98 -25.24
C MET A 317 6.14 -11.08 -24.62
N VAL A 318 6.45 -9.78 -24.47
CA VAL A 318 5.49 -8.78 -23.97
C VAL A 318 5.39 -7.60 -24.91
N ALA A 319 4.18 -7.06 -25.06
CA ALA A 319 3.98 -5.82 -25.80
C ALA A 319 4.36 -4.60 -24.96
N ARG A 320 4.83 -3.53 -25.61
CA ARG A 320 5.18 -2.27 -24.94
C ARG A 320 4.06 -1.70 -24.06
N ARG A 321 2.80 -1.77 -24.53
CA ARG A 321 1.62 -1.31 -23.76
C ARG A 321 1.43 -2.12 -22.48
N THR A 322 1.73 -3.42 -22.52
CA THR A 322 1.63 -4.31 -21.36
C THR A 322 2.69 -3.98 -20.32
N VAL A 323 3.92 -3.70 -20.74
CA VAL A 323 5.00 -3.24 -19.85
C VAL A 323 4.64 -1.92 -19.18
N ALA A 324 4.11 -0.96 -19.95
CA ALA A 324 3.64 0.33 -19.40
C ALA A 324 2.54 0.13 -18.34
N LYS A 325 1.54 -0.72 -18.63
CA LYS A 325 0.47 -1.06 -17.68
C LYS A 325 1.00 -1.73 -16.41
N TYR A 326 1.97 -2.63 -16.54
CA TYR A 326 2.62 -3.27 -15.39
C TYR A 326 3.43 -2.28 -14.55
N ARG A 327 4.15 -1.36 -15.19
CA ARG A 327 4.86 -0.27 -14.51
C ARG A 327 3.90 0.64 -13.73
N GLU A 328 2.79 1.03 -14.35
CA GLU A 328 1.73 1.82 -13.70
C GLU A 328 1.12 1.08 -12.51
N SER A 329 0.86 -0.22 -12.63
CA SER A 329 0.35 -1.02 -11.50
C SER A 329 1.32 -1.13 -10.32
N LEU A 330 2.62 -0.91 -10.56
CA LEU A 330 3.66 -0.86 -9.53
C LEU A 330 3.88 0.56 -8.99
N SER A 331 3.06 1.54 -9.40
CA SER A 331 3.22 2.96 -9.06
C SER A 331 4.58 3.54 -9.44
N ILE A 332 5.22 3.00 -10.48
CA ILE A 332 6.52 3.49 -10.96
C ILE A 332 6.27 4.51 -12.07
N PRO A 333 6.81 5.74 -11.99
CA PRO A 333 6.61 6.76 -13.02
C PRO A 333 7.35 6.44 -14.33
N PRO A 334 6.94 7.03 -15.47
CA PRO A 334 7.59 6.83 -16.76
C PRO A 334 9.04 7.33 -16.75
N SER A 335 9.83 6.90 -17.75
CA SER A 335 11.26 7.24 -17.85
C SER A 335 11.57 8.74 -17.77
N ASN A 336 10.66 9.60 -18.23
CA ASN A 336 10.88 11.06 -18.21
C ASN A 336 10.91 11.63 -16.79
N GLN A 337 10.06 11.11 -15.89
CA GLN A 337 9.96 11.53 -14.50
C GLN A 337 10.98 10.84 -13.59
N ARG A 338 11.53 9.69 -14.02
CA ARG A 338 12.58 8.96 -13.28
C ARG A 338 13.99 9.51 -13.50
N LYS A 339 14.16 10.44 -14.44
CA LYS A 339 15.48 10.99 -14.75
C LYS A 339 15.92 11.93 -13.63
N GLN A 340 17.00 11.56 -12.94
CA GLN A 340 17.63 12.43 -11.96
C GLN A 340 18.82 13.17 -12.59
N LEU A 341 19.07 14.41 -12.13
CA LEU A 341 20.31 15.12 -12.39
C LEU A 341 21.39 14.51 -11.47
N VAL A 342 22.25 13.66 -12.02
CA VAL A 342 23.43 13.13 -11.32
C VAL A 342 24.59 14.08 -11.51
#